data_AF-A0A2K3ND50-F1
#
_entry.id   AF-A0A2K3ND50-F1
#
_cell.length_a   1.000
_cell.length_b   1.000
_cell.length_c   1.000
_cell.angle_alpha   90.00
_cell.angle_beta   90.00
_cell.angle_gamma   90.00
#
_symmetry.space_group_name_H-M   'P 1'
#
loop_
_entity.id
_entity.type
_entity.pdbx_description
1 polymer ?
#
loop_
_entity_poly.entity_id
_entity_poly.type
_entity_poly.pdbx_seq_one_letter_code
_entity_poly.pdbx_strand_id
1 'polypeptide(L)' 'RDGLHLTPDGNAVVYQEVIKVFNDAGLSADKMPYDFPHHSKVDDKNPESSFQQNVCDASL' A
#
# COMPACT_ATOMS: atom_id res chain seq x y z
N ARG A 1 -17.57 -26.91 -5.59
CA ARG A 1 -17.73 -25.44 -5.54
C ARG A 1 -19.15 -25.19 -5.07
N ASP A 2 -19.35 -24.33 -4.08
CA ASP A 2 -20.65 -24.05 -3.46
C ASP A 2 -21.48 -22.99 -4.21
N GLY A 3 -20.89 -22.38 -5.24
CA GLY A 3 -21.54 -21.35 -6.06
C GLY A 3 -21.53 -19.96 -5.42
N LEU A 4 -20.90 -19.80 -4.26
CA LEU A 4 -20.83 -18.54 -3.52
C LEU A 4 -19.39 -18.07 -3.29
N HIS A 5 -18.53 -18.96 -2.78
CA HIS A 5 -17.15 -18.59 -2.52
C HIS A 5 -16.37 -18.46 -3.82
N LEU A 6 -15.63 -17.36 -3.92
CA LEU A 6 -14.80 -17.11 -5.07
C LEU A 6 -13.68 -18.15 -5.14
N THR A 7 -13.49 -18.64 -6.35
CA THR A 7 -12.29 -19.40 -6.70
C THR A 7 -11.13 -18.41 -6.87
N PRO A 8 -9.86 -18.88 -6.96
CA PRO A 8 -8.75 -17.98 -7.26
C PRO A 8 -8.99 -17.11 -8.49
N ASP A 9 -9.54 -17.68 -9.57
CA ASP A 9 -9.88 -16.95 -10.80
C ASP A 9 -10.98 -15.90 -10.54
N GLY A 10 -12.01 -16.27 -9.77
CA GLY A 10 -13.09 -15.34 -9.39
C GLY A 10 -12.57 -14.18 -8.53
N ASN A 11 -11.64 -14.46 -7.63
CA ASN A 11 -11.03 -13.43 -6.78
C ASN A 11 -10.11 -12.52 -7.58
N ALA A 12 -9.44 -13.02 -8.62
CA ALA A 12 -8.62 -12.21 -9.51
C ALA A 12 -9.46 -11.15 -10.23
N VAL A 13 -10.68 -11.48 -10.67
CA VAL A 13 -11.61 -10.50 -11.26
C VAL A 13 -11.98 -9.40 -10.26
N VAL A 14 -12.35 -9.78 -9.03
CA VAL A 14 -12.65 -8.80 -7.97
C VAL A 14 -11.47 -7.89 -7.69
N TYR A 15 -10.26 -8.44 -7.60
CA TYR A 15 -9.04 -7.66 -7.41
C TYR A 15 -8.84 -6.59 -8.50
N GLN A 16 -9.04 -6.94 -9.78
CA GLN A 16 -8.88 -5.97 -10.88
C GLN A 16 -9.87 -4.80 -10.77
N GLU A 17 -11.13 -5.07 -10.44
CA GLU A 17 -12.14 -4.02 -10.28
C GLU A 17 -11.86 -3.13 -9.06
N VAL A 18 -11.43 -3.72 -7.94
CA VAL A 18 -11.06 -2.98 -6.72
C VAL A 18 -9.89 -2.03 -7.01
N ILE A 19 -8.82 -2.54 -7.63
CA ILE A 19 -7.64 -1.72 -7.95
C ILE A 19 -7.99 -0.60 -8.92
N LYS A 20 -8.83 -0.86 -9.91
CA LYS A 20 -9.30 0.17 -10.84
C LYS A 20 -10.00 1.31 -10.10
N VAL A 21 -10.99 1.00 -9.25
CA VAL A 21 -11.72 2.00 -8.45
C VAL A 21 -10.79 2.77 -7.51
N PHE A 22 -9.83 2.08 -6.89
CA PHE A 22 -8.86 2.70 -5.99
C PHE A 22 -7.94 3.67 -6.74
N ASN A 23 -7.43 3.26 -7.90
CA ASN A 23 -6.58 4.10 -8.72
C ASN A 23 -7.32 5.36 -9.21
N ASP A 24 -8.57 5.22 -9.63
CA ASP A 24 -9.43 6.33 -10.04
C ASP A 24 -9.73 7.30 -8.88
N ALA A 25 -9.78 6.77 -7.64
CA ALA A 25 -9.94 7.56 -6.42
C ALA A 25 -8.61 8.13 -5.87
N GLY A 26 -7.48 7.94 -6.56
CA GLY A 26 -6.16 8.40 -6.11
C GLY A 26 -5.51 7.50 -5.06
N LEU A 27 -6.10 6.35 -4.74
CA LEU A 27 -5.60 5.36 -3.78
C LEU A 27 -4.72 4.29 -4.46
N SER A 28 -3.81 4.74 -5.33
CA SER A 28 -2.88 3.88 -6.09
C SER A 28 -1.71 3.45 -5.19
N ALA A 29 -1.63 2.17 -4.83
CA ALA A 29 -0.63 1.67 -3.86
C ALA A 29 0.82 1.96 -4.26
N ASP A 30 1.13 1.94 -5.56
CA ASP A 30 2.44 2.29 -6.13
C ASP A 30 2.79 3.78 -6.03
N LYS A 31 1.79 4.64 -5.83
CA LYS A 31 1.95 6.09 -5.67
C LYS A 31 1.85 6.54 -4.21
N MET A 32 1.38 5.66 -3.32
CA MET A 32 1.31 5.98 -1.90
C MET A 32 2.71 6.01 -1.30
N PRO A 33 3.04 7.01 -0.48
CA PRO A 33 4.27 6.99 0.29
C PRO A 33 4.26 5.81 1.26
N TYR A 34 5.42 5.27 1.56
CA TYR A 34 5.54 4.31 2.65
C TYR A 34 5.31 4.99 3.99
N ASP A 35 4.57 4.34 4.88
CA ASP A 35 4.40 4.78 6.27
C ASP A 35 5.74 4.85 7.01
N PHE A 36 6.70 4.02 6.60
CA PHE A 36 8.02 3.88 7.19
C PHE A 36 9.13 3.95 6.13
N PRO A 37 10.36 4.28 6.54
CA PRO A 37 11.51 4.21 5.66
C PRO A 37 11.65 2.83 5.03
N HIS A 38 12.03 2.81 3.76
CA HIS A 38 12.42 1.56 3.13
C HIS A 38 13.59 0.93 3.91
N HIS A 39 13.53 -0.38 4.15
CA HIS A 39 14.52 -1.09 4.98
C HIS A 39 15.98 -0.86 4.54
N SER A 40 16.23 -0.71 3.22
CA SER A 40 17.56 -0.41 2.69
C SER A 40 18.07 1.00 2.99
N LYS A 41 17.21 1.89 3.51
CA LYS A 41 17.51 3.27 3.90
C LYS A 41 17.62 3.42 5.42
N VAL A 42 17.43 2.34 6.18
CA VAL A 42 17.58 2.37 7.63
C VAL A 42 19.07 2.42 7.95
N ASP A 43 19.48 3.45 8.70
CA ASP A 43 20.82 3.57 9.26
C ASP A 43 21.03 2.48 10.31
N ASP A 44 21.97 1.57 10.06
CA ASP A 44 22.27 0.43 10.94
C ASP A 44 22.95 0.87 12.25
N LYS A 45 23.62 2.03 12.24
CA LYS A 45 24.30 2.60 13.41
C LYS A 45 23.37 3.45 14.25
N ASN A 46 22.37 4.06 13.62
CA ASN A 46 21.36 4.86 14.30
C ASN A 46 19.95 4.64 13.70
N PRO A 47 19.32 3.48 13.94
CA PRO A 47 18.03 3.13 13.33
C PRO A 47 16.93 4.14 13.64
N GLU A 48 16.92 4.71 14.85
CA GLU A 48 15.92 5.69 15.28
C GLU A 48 15.86 6.90 14.33
N SER A 49 17.03 7.40 13.88
CA SER A 49 17.10 8.56 13.00
C SER A 49 16.38 8.36 11.66
N SER A 50 16.26 7.11 11.21
CA SER A 50 15.56 6.79 9.96
C SER A 50 14.06 7.07 10.09
N PHE A 51 13.49 6.98 11.29
CA PHE A 51 12.07 7.16 11.56
C PHE A 51 11.68 8.59 11.97
N GLN A 52 12.64 9.50 12.12
CA GLN A 52 12.39 10.87 12.58
C GLN A 52 11.84 11.81 11.48
N GLN A 53 11.77 11.37 10.21
CA GLN A 53 11.50 12.24 9.07
C GLN A 53 10.04 12.44 8.65
N ASN A 54 9.04 11.81 9.28
CA ASN A 54 7.64 11.93 8.83
C ASN A 54 6.71 12.36 9.97
N VAL A 55 6.81 13.63 10.40
CA VAL A 55 5.62 14.31 10.94
C VAL A 55 4.70 14.52 9.75
N CYS A 56 3.50 13.97 9.80
CA CYS A 56 2.52 13.95 8.74
C CYS A 56 2.46 15.29 7.97
N ASP A 57 2.96 15.34 6.73
CA ASP A 57 2.54 16.36 5.76
C ASP A 57 1.12 15.98 5.30
N ALA A 58 0.16 16.09 6.22
CA ALA A 58 -1.25 16.09 5.92
C ALA A 58 -1.61 17.48 5.34
N SER A 59 -1.04 17.82 4.18
CA SER A 59 -1.62 18.85 3.33
C SER A 59 -2.80 18.21 2.60
N LEU A 60 -3.99 18.41 3.17
CA LEU A 60 -5.28 18.25 2.50
C LEU A 60 -5.37 19.16 1.27
#